data_AF-A0AAN7R3U0-F1
#
_entry.id   AF-A0AAN7R3U0-F1
#
_cell.length_a   1.000
_cell.length_b   1.000
_cell.length_c   1.000
_cell.angle_alpha   90.00
_cell.angle_beta   90.00
_cell.angle_gamma   90.00
#
_symmetry.space_group_name_H-M   'P 1'
#
loop_
_entity.id
_entity.type
_entity.pdbx_description
1 polymer ?
#
loop_
_entity_poly.entity_id
_entity_poly.type
_entity_poly.pdbx_seq_one_letter_code
_entity_poly.pdbx_strand_id
1 'polypeptide(L)'
;MDEYSPRARRRSALLTWQHIASLPPSLPVVYCGGFNTQKESTTGRFLLGRSREHGVVGDMRDAWFNARVRKNVSLVRTYHGFKGDKQGTLEYLKLILRALCLCWDRQTQDLHIDWILF
;
A
#
# COMPACT_ATOMS: atom_id res chain seq x y z
N MET A 1 -4.99 4.14 -15.19
CA MET A 1 -3.83 4.43 -14.33
C MET A 1 -3.25 5.71 -14.88
N ASP A 2 -3.13 6.74 -14.06
CA ASP A 2 -2.84 8.07 -14.58
C ASP A 2 -1.53 8.08 -15.39
N GLU A 3 -1.61 8.60 -16.61
CA GLU A 3 -0.48 8.64 -17.56
C GLU A 3 0.61 9.61 -17.11
N TYR A 4 0.40 10.36 -16.01
CA TYR A 4 1.39 11.21 -15.36
C TYR A 4 2.74 10.52 -15.24
N SER A 5 3.57 10.81 -16.25
CA SER A 5 4.99 10.58 -16.43
C SER A 5 5.60 9.47 -15.55
N PRO A 6 5.85 8.26 -16.09
CA PRO A 6 6.71 7.27 -15.46
C PRO A 6 8.07 7.83 -14.97
N ARG A 7 8.56 8.88 -15.64
CA ARG A 7 9.77 9.62 -15.24
C ARG A 7 9.59 10.37 -13.92
N ALA A 8 8.41 10.95 -13.66
CA ALA A 8 8.12 11.60 -12.37
C ALA A 8 8.14 10.58 -11.22
N ARG A 9 7.49 9.41 -11.40
CA ARG A 9 7.51 8.33 -10.40
C ARG A 9 8.92 7.82 -10.11
N ARG A 10 9.73 7.64 -11.15
CA ARG A 10 11.13 7.23 -11.02
C ARG A 10 11.97 8.27 -10.27
N ARG A 11 11.85 9.55 -10.61
CA ARG A 11 12.56 10.64 -9.91
C ARG A 11 12.12 10.78 -8.46
N SER A 12 10.82 10.69 -8.19
CA SER A 12 10.27 10.70 -6.84
C SER A 12 10.80 9.54 -6.01
N ALA A 13 10.78 8.32 -6.54
CA ALA A 13 11.35 7.16 -5.86
C ALA A 13 12.84 7.33 -5.55
N LEU A 14 13.63 7.86 -6.49
CA LEU A 14 15.05 8.15 -6.27
C LEU A 14 15.26 9.16 -5.14
N LEU A 15 14.52 10.28 -5.16
CA LEU A 15 14.60 11.31 -4.12
C LEU A 15 14.20 10.76 -2.75
N THR A 16 13.11 10.00 -2.68
CA THR A 16 12.68 9.37 -1.43
C THR A 16 13.71 8.38 -0.93
N TRP A 17 14.29 7.55 -1.81
CA TRP A 17 15.33 6.63 -1.42
C TRP A 17 16.59 7.34 -0.92
N GLN A 18 17.03 8.42 -1.58
CA GLN A 18 18.15 9.24 -1.13
C GLN A 18 17.90 9.82 0.27
N HIS A 19 16.69 10.28 0.55
CA HIS A 19 16.32 10.74 1.89
C HIS A 19 16.41 9.59 2.91
N ILE A 20 15.84 8.42 2.60
CA ILE A 20 15.88 7.25 3.49
C ILE A 20 17.32 6.81 3.73
N ALA A 21 18.15 6.75 2.70
CA ALA A 21 19.56 6.39 2.79
C ALA A 21 20.40 7.41 3.57
N SER A 22 19.90 8.64 3.75
CA SER A 22 20.54 9.68 4.59
C SER A 22 20.18 9.57 6.07
N LEU A 23 19.17 8.77 6.43
CA LEU A 23 18.77 8.54 7.81
C LEU A 23 19.78 7.60 8.52
N PRO A 24 19.83 7.63 9.86
CA PRO A 24 20.65 6.67 10.62
C PRO A 24 20.28 5.22 10.27
N PRO A 25 21.27 4.32 10.09
CA PRO A 25 21.02 2.94 9.64
C PRO A 25 20.24 2.09 10.66
N SER A 26 20.17 2.53 11.92
CA SER A 26 19.39 1.88 12.97
C SER A 26 17.91 2.31 13.00
N LEU A 27 17.53 3.34 12.23
CA LEU A 27 16.16 3.85 12.21
C LEU A 27 15.29 2.98 11.29
N PRO A 28 14.29 2.24 11.81
CA PRO A 28 13.38 1.49 10.96
C PRO A 28 12.47 2.44 10.19
N VAL A 29 12.32 2.21 8.88
CA VAL A 29 11.50 3.04 7.99
C VAL A 29 10.38 2.22 7.39
N VAL A 30 9.16 2.76 7.46
CA VAL A 30 7.99 2.24 6.74
C VAL A 30 7.61 3.24 5.66
N TYR A 31 7.58 2.78 4.41
CA TYR A 31 7.18 3.59 3.26
C TYR A 31 5.88 3.06 2.68
N CYS A 32 4.80 3.85 2.79
CA CYS A 32 3.45 3.48 2.36
C CYS A 32 2.82 4.60 1.53
N GLY A 33 1.81 4.24 0.71
CA GLY A 33 1.05 5.19 -0.08
C GLY A 33 0.65 4.67 -1.46
N GLY A 34 -0.09 5.50 -2.20
CA GLY A 34 -0.46 5.24 -3.59
C GLY A 34 0.67 5.52 -4.56
N PHE A 35 1.59 4.57 -4.72
CA PHE A 35 2.78 4.75 -5.59
C PHE A 35 2.45 4.86 -7.09
N ASN A 36 1.22 4.51 -7.50
CA ASN A 36 0.81 4.47 -8.90
C ASN A 36 1.81 3.71 -9.80
N THR A 37 2.34 2.59 -9.29
CA THR A 37 3.34 1.76 -9.97
C THR A 37 3.02 0.28 -9.83
N GLN A 38 3.50 -0.52 -10.78
CA GLN A 38 3.57 -1.99 -10.67
C GLN A 38 4.94 -2.40 -10.10
N LYS A 39 5.04 -3.59 -9.50
CA LYS A 39 6.30 -4.08 -8.90
C LYS A 39 7.38 -4.34 -9.96
N GLU A 40 6.95 -4.72 -11.15
CA GLU A 40 7.78 -5.08 -12.29
C GLU A 40 8.16 -3.85 -13.14
N SER A 41 7.56 -2.69 -12.87
CA SER A 41 7.94 -1.44 -13.51
C SER A 41 9.37 -1.03 -13.09
N THR A 42 10.00 -0.09 -13.81
CA THR A 42 11.33 0.38 -13.40
C THR A 42 11.33 0.97 -11.98
N THR A 43 10.31 1.75 -11.63
CA THR A 43 10.18 2.33 -10.27
C THR A 43 9.99 1.25 -9.22
N GLY A 44 9.13 0.26 -9.48
CA GLY A 44 8.90 -0.84 -8.54
C GLY A 44 10.14 -1.69 -8.33
N ARG A 45 10.85 -2.02 -9.42
CA ARG A 45 12.12 -2.76 -9.36
C ARG A 45 13.19 -1.99 -8.63
N PHE A 46 13.28 -0.67 -8.81
CA PHE A 46 14.27 0.17 -8.13
C PHE A 46 14.02 0.18 -6.62
N LEU A 47 12.79 0.47 -6.18
CA LEU A 47 12.45 0.50 -4.75
C LEU A 47 12.74 -0.84 -4.08
N LEU A 48 12.46 -1.96 -4.77
CA LEU A 48 12.69 -3.32 -4.27
C LEU A 48 14.13 -3.84 -4.45
N GLY A 49 15.08 -2.99 -4.84
CA GLY A 49 16.49 -3.36 -5.01
C GLY A 49 16.79 -4.31 -6.19
N ARG A 50 15.85 -4.44 -7.14
CA ARG A 50 15.96 -5.31 -8.33
C ARG A 50 16.45 -4.57 -9.58
N SER A 51 16.68 -3.26 -9.48
CA SER A 51 17.29 -2.42 -10.52
C SER A 51 18.01 -1.22 -9.92
N ARG A 52 18.84 -0.57 -10.73
CA ARG A 52 19.57 0.65 -10.36
C ARG A 52 18.98 1.87 -11.04
N GLU A 53 19.01 3.01 -10.36
CA GLU A 53 18.70 4.33 -10.93
C GLU A 53 19.81 5.31 -10.59
N HIS A 54 20.44 5.92 -11.61
CA HIS A 54 21.57 6.84 -11.45
C HIS A 54 22.70 6.27 -10.56
N GLY A 55 22.98 4.96 -10.69
CA GLY A 55 24.00 4.26 -9.90
C GLY A 55 23.56 3.84 -8.49
N VAL A 56 22.41 4.31 -8.02
CA VAL A 56 21.86 3.98 -6.70
C VAL A 56 20.96 2.74 -6.79
N VAL A 57 20.93 1.94 -5.73
CA VAL A 57 20.08 0.75 -5.60
C VAL A 57 19.19 0.92 -4.38
N GLY A 58 17.88 0.71 -4.54
CA GLY A 58 16.96 0.61 -3.41
C GLY A 58 17.18 -0.68 -2.61
N ASP A 59 16.59 -0.77 -1.43
CA ASP A 59 16.60 -2.00 -0.61
C ASP A 59 15.34 -2.10 0.25
N MET A 60 14.19 -1.65 -0.27
CA MET A 60 12.94 -1.80 0.44
C MET A 60 12.43 -3.24 0.34
N ARG A 61 11.87 -3.74 1.45
CA ARG A 61 11.21 -5.05 1.49
C ARG A 61 9.70 -4.89 1.37
N ASP A 62 9.13 -5.69 0.48
CA ASP A 62 7.68 -5.72 0.28
C ASP A 62 6.98 -6.42 1.45
N ALA A 63 6.12 -5.68 2.16
CA ALA A 63 5.31 -6.22 3.23
C ALA A 63 4.31 -7.26 2.73
N TRP A 64 3.80 -7.14 1.49
CA TRP A 64 2.80 -8.06 0.93
C TRP A 64 3.33 -9.48 0.83
N PHE A 65 4.58 -9.67 0.37
CA PHE A 65 5.15 -11.01 0.25
C PHE A 65 5.21 -11.69 1.61
N ASN A 66 5.64 -10.96 2.64
CA ASN A 66 5.69 -11.46 4.01
C ASN A 66 4.30 -11.73 4.59
N ALA A 67 3.32 -10.88 4.29
CA ALA A 67 1.93 -11.04 4.74
C ALA A 67 1.25 -12.25 4.08
N ARG A 68 1.45 -12.45 2.77
CA ARG A 68 0.88 -13.58 2.01
C ARG A 68 1.32 -14.91 2.60
N VAL A 69 2.61 -15.05 2.90
CA VAL A 69 3.18 -16.28 3.49
C VAL A 69 2.58 -16.58 4.87
N ARG A 70 2.28 -15.55 5.68
CA ARG A 70 1.83 -15.73 7.06
C ARG A 70 0.31 -15.91 7.22
N LYS A 71 -0.49 -15.27 6.37
CA LYS A 71 -1.94 -15.15 6.58
C LYS A 71 -2.78 -15.79 5.46
N ASN A 72 -2.15 -16.40 4.46
CA ASN A 72 -2.80 -17.02 3.29
C ASN A 72 -3.83 -16.10 2.61
N VAL A 73 -3.57 -14.78 2.62
CA VAL A 73 -4.52 -13.77 2.13
C VAL A 73 -4.34 -13.56 0.64
N SER A 74 -5.46 -13.52 -0.08
CA SER A 74 -5.54 -13.34 -1.54
C SER A 74 -5.49 -11.89 -2.01
N LEU A 75 -5.09 -10.92 -1.16
CA LEU A 75 -5.08 -9.50 -1.51
C LEU A 75 -3.91 -9.18 -2.45
N VAL A 76 -4.04 -9.53 -3.74
CA VAL A 76 -2.97 -9.37 -4.75
C VAL A 76 -2.99 -7.97 -5.39
N ARG A 77 -4.14 -7.29 -5.39
CA ARG A 77 -4.34 -6.00 -6.07
C ARG A 77 -4.93 -4.97 -5.11
N THR A 78 -4.36 -3.78 -5.12
CA THR A 78 -4.84 -2.62 -4.36
C THR A 78 -5.72 -1.68 -5.20
N TYR A 79 -5.68 -1.82 -6.54
CA TYR A 79 -6.51 -1.07 -7.46
C TYR A 79 -7.41 -2.01 -8.25
N HIS A 80 -8.72 -1.75 -8.24
CA HIS A 80 -9.73 -2.52 -8.96
C HIS A 80 -10.54 -1.66 -9.95
N GLY A 81 -10.28 -0.35 -10.03
CA GLY A 81 -10.92 0.56 -10.99
C GLY A 81 -12.44 0.58 -10.87
N PHE A 82 -12.96 0.54 -9.64
CA PHE A 82 -14.39 0.40 -9.34
C PHE A 82 -15.04 -0.86 -9.91
N LYS A 83 -14.25 -1.83 -10.38
CA LYS A 83 -14.74 -3.14 -10.78
C LYS A 83 -14.90 -3.97 -9.51
N GLY A 84 -16.14 -4.31 -9.20
CA GLY A 84 -16.56 -5.14 -8.09
C GLY A 84 -18.03 -5.44 -8.27
N ASP A 85 -18.51 -6.54 -7.70
CA ASP A 85 -19.95 -6.80 -7.72
C ASP A 85 -20.66 -5.71 -6.93
N LYS A 86 -21.78 -5.21 -7.44
CA LYS A 86 -22.63 -4.30 -6.68
C LYS A 86 -22.96 -4.99 -5.36
N GLN A 87 -22.60 -4.35 -4.25
CA GLN A 87 -23.01 -4.83 -2.94
C GLN A 87 -24.53 -4.87 -2.92
N GLY A 88 -25.10 -6.06 -2.73
CA GLY A 88 -26.54 -6.23 -2.60
C GLY A 88 -27.05 -5.64 -1.29
N THR A 89 -28.36 -5.47 -1.16
CA THR A 89 -29.01 -4.92 0.06
C THR A 89 -28.58 -5.64 1.34
N LEU A 90 -28.32 -6.95 1.28
CA LEU A 90 -27.83 -7.73 2.42
C LEU A 90 -26.41 -7.37 2.83
N GLU A 91 -25.51 -7.11 1.89
CA GLU A 91 -24.13 -6.70 2.20
C GLU A 91 -24.11 -5.28 2.79
N TYR A 92 -24.96 -4.39 2.28
CA TYR A 92 -25.20 -3.08 2.90
C TYR A 92 -25.75 -3.20 4.32
N LEU A 93 -26.75 -4.07 4.54
CA LEU A 93 -27.32 -4.30 5.86
C LEU A 93 -26.28 -4.85 6.84
N LYS A 94 -25.43 -5.79 6.40
CA LYS A 94 -24.30 -6.31 7.19
C LYS A 94 -23.29 -5.23 7.55
N LEU A 95 -22.97 -4.33 6.63
CA LEU A 95 -22.06 -3.21 6.87
C LEU A 95 -22.65 -2.23 7.89
N ILE A 96 -23.92 -1.85 7.75
CA ILE A 96 -24.62 -0.98 8.70
C ILE A 96 -24.65 -1.65 10.09
N LEU A 97 -25.02 -2.92 10.16
CA LEU A 97 -25.06 -3.66 11.43
C LEU A 97 -23.68 -3.72 12.10
N ARG A 98 -22.62 -4.00 11.34
CA ARG A 98 -21.24 -3.99 11.85
C ARG A 98 -20.83 -2.61 12.37
N ALA A 99 -21.15 -1.54 11.63
CA ALA A 99 -20.88 -0.17 12.06
C ALA A 99 -21.62 0.14 13.37
N LEU A 100 -22.89 -0.24 13.48
CA LEU A 100 -23.67 -0.07 14.71
C LEU A 100 -23.11 -0.88 15.89
N CYS A 101 -22.68 -2.12 15.66
CA CYS A 101 -22.03 -2.95 16.68
C CYS A 101 -20.68 -2.37 17.14
N LEU A 102 -19.88 -1.82 16.23
CA LEU A 102 -18.61 -1.16 16.54
C LEU A 102 -18.83 0.16 17.30
N CYS A 103 -19.88 0.91 17.00
CA CYS A 103 -20.27 2.09 17.76
C CYS A 103 -20.87 1.76 19.14
N TRP A 104 -21.33 0.52 19.34
CA TRP A 104 -21.88 0.04 20.61
C TRP A 104 -20.79 -0.44 21.57
N ASP A 105 -19.60 -0.82 21.07
CA ASP A 105 -18.44 -1.16 21.91
C ASP A 105 -17.79 0.11 22.48
N ARG A 106 -18.41 0.60 23.56
CA ARG A 106 -18.12 1.88 24.20
C ARG A 106 -16.84 1.87 25.04
N GLN A 107 -16.17 0.72 25.21
CA GLN A 107 -14.98 0.59 26.06
C GLN A 107 -13.65 0.65 25.30
N THR A 108 -13.65 0.31 24.01
CA THR A 108 -12.46 0.37 23.17
C THR A 108 -12.74 1.25 21.95
N GLN A 109 -12.81 2.57 22.17
CA GLN A 109 -12.76 3.54 21.07
C GLN A 109 -11.37 3.60 20.43
N ASP A 110 -10.82 2.46 20.04
CA ASP A 110 -9.66 2.42 19.14
C ASP A 110 -10.22 2.38 17.72
N LEU A 111 -10.66 3.57 17.25
CA LEU A 111 -11.10 3.81 15.89
C LEU A 111 -9.90 3.78 14.93
N HIS A 112 -9.12 2.70 14.98
CA HIS A 112 -8.04 2.36 14.06
C HIS A 112 -8.50 1.28 13.06
N ILE A 113 -9.80 1.26 12.74
CA ILE A 113 -10.30 0.46 11.62
C ILE A 113 -10.24 1.36 10.39
N ASP A 114 -9.10 1.23 9.71
CA ASP A 114 -8.88 1.49 8.29
C ASP A 114 -10.18 1.70 7.50
N TRP A 115 -10.61 2.96 7.39
CA TRP A 115 -11.54 3.36 6.35
C TRP A 115 -10.79 3.25 5.02
N ILE A 116 -10.72 2.04 4.47
CA ILE A 116 -10.41 1.83 3.05
C ILE A 116 -11.71 2.12 2.31
N LEU A 117 -12.01 3.41 2.16
CA LEU A 117 -12.86 3.87 1.07
C LEU A 117 -12.10 3.59 -0.23
N PHE A 118 -12.72 2.78 -1.08
CA PHE A 118 -12.25 2.51 -2.44
C PHE A 118 -12.41 3.74 -3.35
#